data_AF-A0A917KNQ8-F1
#
_entry.id   AF-A0A917KNQ8-F1
#
_cell.length_a   1.000
_cell.length_b   1.000
_cell.length_c   1.000
_cell.angle_alpha   90.00
_cell.angle_beta   90.00
_cell.angle_gamma   90.00
#
_symmetry.space_group_name_H-M   'P 1'
#
loop_
_entity.id
_entity.type
_entity.pdbx_description
1 polymer ?
#
loop_
_entity_poly.entity_id
_entity_poly.type
_entity_poly.pdbx_seq_one_letter_code
_entity_poly.pdbx_strand_id
1 'polypeptide(L)'
;MGRNARKRRSPLAVRAVAASAALAIGGGGLVWANFYASAHEENGAQNQTKAAAAQIATIDCPDVGQKLTKVPRKARKAVALELSKLDQQVTEAYKRLADTRQAQAGDGGFVNNAILGPLKSKRVATLDRININIRNAGGQAPQGVDQLAGCTGVPAEQPEVVDGGNGGNNNGGNNGGNQNGGGQDQGNGGQDGNGGQDQGNGGQGNGDGQDQGDGGQAGNGPVAADFQDITQVQPNGGPQGVNGNGLPANGDSGSTGTFTTACGTNANENRNSDNVIVAPGVSNGAQHQHDYVGNQANNAFASDQDLANGNTTCQNQGDKSSYFWPVLRVQDGQNDIDANAPGGGQDGNIGTILQASQAELKFVGNKTSDVVAMPTALRIITGDAKSFVNGLNNANTNWSCTGFEDRQLTDKYPICPAGSSVVRTSFFQSCWDGQNIDSANHRTHVDFVEADGSCSNGFQAIPQLQVRLVYDVAAPQINNGQVVNPFAVDSFPDQLHKPITDHNDFINFFDQNTMNEMVNCINSGQNCQ
;
A
#
# COMPACT_ATOMS: atom_id res chain seq x y z
N MET A 1 20.30 -44.28 -61.85
CA MET A 1 20.67 -43.64 -63.12
C MET A 1 19.79 -42.40 -63.30
N GLY A 2 20.27 -41.20 -62.93
CA GLY A 2 20.48 -40.05 -63.86
C GLY A 2 19.21 -39.18 -63.99
N ARG A 3 19.18 -37.85 -63.78
CA ARG A 3 20.19 -36.80 -63.92
C ARG A 3 19.86 -35.54 -63.07
N ASN A 4 20.94 -34.92 -62.59
CA ASN A 4 21.18 -33.48 -62.30
C ASN A 4 20.53 -32.50 -63.32
N ALA A 5 20.10 -31.24 -63.09
CA ALA A 5 20.51 -30.05 -62.31
C ALA A 5 20.74 -28.85 -63.27
N ARG A 6 20.29 -27.63 -62.92
CA ARG A 6 20.88 -26.29 -63.24
C ARG A 6 19.95 -25.18 -62.69
N LYS A 7 20.29 -24.48 -61.58
CA LYS A 7 21.12 -23.26 -61.45
C LYS A 7 20.69 -22.05 -62.31
N ARG A 8 20.26 -20.96 -61.66
CA ARG A 8 20.71 -19.57 -61.92
C ARG A 8 20.80 -18.79 -60.59
N ARG A 9 21.90 -18.04 -60.45
CA ARG A 9 22.33 -17.22 -59.31
C ARG A 9 22.49 -15.77 -59.78
N SER A 10 22.09 -14.81 -58.94
CA SER A 10 22.71 -13.49 -58.65
C SER A 10 22.64 -12.38 -59.75
N PRO A 11 22.80 -11.07 -59.43
CA PRO A 11 23.39 -10.48 -58.20
C PRO A 11 22.71 -9.23 -57.57
N LEU A 12 23.15 -8.93 -56.35
CA LEU A 12 23.04 -7.64 -55.64
C LEU A 12 24.08 -6.64 -56.18
N ALA A 13 23.68 -5.38 -56.41
CA ALA A 13 24.59 -4.23 -56.48
C ALA A 13 23.87 -2.92 -56.14
N VAL A 14 24.08 -2.49 -54.90
CA VAL A 14 24.21 -1.12 -54.36
C VAL A 14 23.98 0.05 -55.34
N ARG A 15 23.01 0.93 -55.01
CA ARG A 15 23.13 2.37 -55.23
C ARG A 15 22.55 3.13 -54.03
N ALA A 16 23.43 3.82 -53.31
CA ALA A 16 23.10 4.90 -52.41
C ALA A 16 22.96 6.20 -53.21
N VAL A 17 21.89 6.97 -52.99
CA VAL A 17 21.84 8.43 -53.16
C VAL A 17 20.93 9.00 -52.07
N ALA A 18 21.42 10.05 -51.43
CA ALA A 18 20.85 10.75 -50.30
C ALA A 18 19.77 11.78 -50.70
N ALA A 19 19.15 12.33 -49.65
CA ALA A 19 18.55 13.65 -49.52
C ALA A 19 17.04 13.81 -49.80
N SER A 20 16.33 13.96 -48.68
CA SER A 20 15.35 15.02 -48.41
C SER A 20 13.97 14.96 -49.08
N ALA A 21 12.96 14.55 -48.32
CA ALA A 21 11.63 15.16 -48.36
C ALA A 21 11.03 15.15 -46.95
N ALA A 22 10.76 16.35 -46.46
CA ALA A 22 10.17 16.64 -45.16
C ALA A 22 8.65 16.45 -45.17
N LEU A 23 8.10 16.26 -43.96
CA LEU A 23 6.77 16.67 -43.49
C LEU A 23 5.54 16.22 -44.31
N ALA A 24 4.84 15.21 -43.77
CA ALA A 24 3.39 15.15 -43.81
C ALA A 24 2.86 14.68 -42.45
N ILE A 25 2.17 15.61 -41.78
CA ILE A 25 1.47 15.50 -40.51
C ILE A 25 0.21 14.65 -40.68
N GLY A 26 -0.13 13.86 -39.67
CA GLY A 26 -1.43 13.19 -39.48
C GLY A 26 -1.22 11.75 -39.02
N GLY A 27 -1.59 11.31 -37.83
CA GLY A 27 -2.47 11.84 -36.79
C GLY A 27 -2.95 10.61 -36.03
N GLY A 28 -2.65 10.52 -34.73
CA GLY A 28 -3.01 9.37 -33.91
C GLY A 28 -1.90 8.88 -32.98
N GLY A 29 -1.22 9.79 -32.29
CA GLY A 29 -0.35 9.46 -31.16
C GLY A 29 -0.83 10.26 -29.96
N LEU A 30 -1.57 9.63 -29.06
CA LEU A 30 -1.87 10.23 -27.75
C LEU A 30 -0.65 10.05 -26.86
N VAL A 31 0.30 10.98 -27.00
CA VAL A 31 1.37 11.18 -26.04
C VAL A 31 0.72 11.64 -24.73
N TRP A 32 0.72 10.78 -23.71
CA TRP A 32 0.43 11.18 -22.33
C TRP A 32 1.58 12.08 -21.85
N ALA A 33 1.44 13.39 -22.06
CA ALA A 33 2.21 14.36 -21.32
C ALA A 33 1.80 14.25 -19.85
N ASN A 34 2.77 14.02 -18.97
CA ASN A 34 2.59 14.24 -17.53
C ASN A 34 2.14 15.69 -17.34
N PHE A 35 0.85 15.92 -17.09
CA PHE A 35 0.28 17.24 -16.82
C PHE A 35 0.60 17.76 -15.41
N TYR A 36 1.47 17.09 -14.66
CA TYR A 36 2.02 17.57 -13.39
C TYR A 36 3.27 18.43 -13.64
N ALA A 37 3.08 19.58 -14.27
CA ALA A 37 4.09 20.63 -14.35
C ALA A 37 3.50 21.90 -13.75
N SER A 38 3.57 22.02 -12.42
CA SER A 38 3.38 23.30 -11.74
C SER A 38 4.63 24.14 -11.96
N ALA A 39 4.68 24.88 -13.08
CA ALA A 39 5.67 25.92 -13.29
C ALA A 39 5.04 27.27 -12.90
N HIS A 40 5.61 27.87 -11.86
CA HIS A 40 5.35 29.22 -11.38
C HIS A 40 5.63 30.23 -12.52
N GLU A 41 4.62 30.99 -12.97
CA GLU A 41 4.85 32.22 -13.75
C GLU A 41 3.97 33.36 -13.22
N GLU A 42 4.63 34.46 -12.86
CA GLU A 42 3.99 35.71 -12.46
C GLU A 42 3.50 36.49 -13.70
N ASN A 43 2.24 36.95 -13.61
CA ASN A 43 1.59 38.02 -14.37
C ASN A 43 1.08 37.75 -15.81
N GLY A 44 -0.23 37.94 -15.99
CA GLY A 44 -0.83 38.25 -17.30
C GLY A 44 -2.30 37.83 -17.42
N ALA A 45 -3.22 38.64 -16.91
CA ALA A 45 -4.66 38.41 -17.00
C ALA A 45 -5.17 38.35 -18.45
N GLN A 46 -5.95 37.32 -18.80
CA GLN A 46 -7.37 37.40 -19.19
C GLN A 46 -7.88 36.11 -19.87
N ASN A 47 -8.98 35.59 -19.34
CA ASN A 47 -10.01 34.81 -20.04
C ASN A 47 -9.71 33.36 -20.45
N GLN A 48 -9.23 32.55 -19.51
CA GLN A 48 -9.53 31.11 -19.52
C GLN A 48 -10.73 30.87 -18.61
N THR A 49 -11.83 30.41 -19.19
CA THR A 49 -12.82 29.61 -18.47
C THR A 49 -12.05 28.50 -17.78
N LYS A 50 -11.75 28.68 -16.49
CA LYS A 50 -10.99 27.73 -15.67
C LYS A 50 -11.59 26.35 -15.93
N ALA A 51 -10.79 25.47 -16.53
CA ALA A 51 -11.01 24.04 -16.52
C ALA A 51 -10.99 23.61 -15.04
N ALA A 52 -12.12 23.80 -14.37
CA ALA A 52 -12.29 23.59 -12.93
C ALA A 52 -12.59 22.13 -12.60
N ALA A 53 -12.02 21.21 -13.37
CA ALA A 53 -11.63 19.90 -12.88
C ALA A 53 -10.13 19.99 -12.63
N ALA A 54 -9.74 20.37 -11.42
CA ALA A 54 -8.47 19.86 -10.89
C ALA A 54 -8.52 18.35 -11.15
N GLN A 55 -7.64 17.84 -12.01
CA GLN A 55 -7.79 16.53 -12.63
C GLN A 55 -7.81 15.46 -11.55
N ILE A 56 -9.00 14.89 -11.29
CA ILE A 56 -9.20 13.83 -10.30
C ILE A 56 -8.34 12.65 -10.73
N ALA A 57 -7.34 12.32 -9.93
CA ALA A 57 -6.41 11.23 -10.22
C ALA A 57 -6.86 9.92 -9.60
N THR A 58 -7.51 10.00 -8.44
CA THR A 58 -7.99 8.83 -7.70
C THR A 58 -9.23 9.14 -6.84
N ILE A 59 -9.69 8.13 -6.11
CA ILE A 59 -10.88 8.15 -5.27
C ILE A 59 -10.44 7.98 -3.81
N ASP A 60 -10.86 8.92 -2.95
CA ASP A 60 -10.72 8.82 -1.51
C ASP A 60 -12.05 8.38 -0.90
N CYS A 61 -12.01 7.29 -0.15
CA CYS A 61 -13.14 6.77 0.60
C CYS A 61 -12.71 6.54 2.06
N PRO A 62 -13.52 6.95 3.05
CA PRO A 62 -13.20 6.69 4.45
C PRO A 62 -12.96 5.21 4.74
N ASP A 63 -11.84 4.91 5.42
CA ASP A 63 -11.52 3.56 5.85
C ASP A 63 -12.38 3.14 7.04
N VAL A 64 -13.28 2.22 6.78
CA VAL A 64 -14.23 1.69 7.76
C VAL A 64 -13.53 0.76 8.73
N GLY A 65 -12.56 -0.04 8.28
CA GLY A 65 -11.85 -1.01 9.11
C GLY A 65 -11.12 -0.34 10.28
N GLN A 66 -10.47 0.79 10.02
CA GLN A 66 -9.81 1.62 11.03
C GLN A 66 -10.76 2.08 12.15
N LYS A 67 -12.04 2.34 11.82
CA LYS A 67 -13.05 2.81 12.79
C LYS A 67 -13.70 1.66 13.58
N LEU A 68 -13.62 0.42 13.10
CA LEU A 68 -14.24 -0.76 13.71
C LEU A 68 -13.36 -1.36 14.83
N THR A 69 -13.16 -0.62 15.91
CA THR A 69 -12.33 -1.08 17.05
C THR A 69 -13.01 -2.13 17.94
N LYS A 70 -14.34 -2.25 17.87
CA LYS A 70 -15.15 -3.14 18.72
C LYS A 70 -16.05 -4.04 17.89
N VAL A 71 -15.50 -5.14 17.38
CA VAL A 71 -16.25 -6.18 16.65
C VAL A 71 -16.29 -7.48 17.46
N PRO A 72 -17.49 -8.04 17.75
CA PRO A 72 -17.60 -9.32 18.43
C PRO A 72 -16.83 -10.42 17.70
N ARG A 73 -16.15 -11.29 18.46
CA ARG A 73 -15.28 -12.34 17.88
C ARG A 73 -16.01 -13.21 16.85
N LYS A 74 -17.29 -13.52 17.08
CA LYS A 74 -18.15 -14.29 16.15
C LYS A 74 -18.47 -13.57 14.83
N ALA A 75 -18.43 -12.23 14.81
CA ALA A 75 -18.71 -11.43 13.62
C ALA A 75 -17.46 -11.09 12.80
N ARG A 76 -16.24 -11.19 13.37
CA ARG A 76 -14.99 -10.71 12.75
C ARG A 76 -14.81 -11.21 11.32
N LYS A 77 -14.98 -12.52 11.07
CA LYS A 77 -14.84 -13.09 9.71
C LYS A 77 -15.85 -12.50 8.71
N ALA A 78 -17.12 -12.38 9.13
CA ALA A 78 -18.16 -11.82 8.27
C ALA A 78 -17.94 -10.33 8.01
N VAL A 79 -17.46 -9.58 9.01
CA VAL A 79 -17.10 -8.16 8.87
C VAL A 79 -15.89 -8.00 7.94
N ALA A 80 -14.83 -8.80 8.09
CA ALA A 80 -13.65 -8.78 7.22
C ALA A 80 -14.03 -9.03 5.75
N LEU A 81 -14.94 -9.98 5.49
CA LEU A 81 -15.48 -10.20 4.14
C LEU A 81 -16.17 -8.96 3.56
N GLU A 82 -16.98 -8.26 4.36
CA GLU A 82 -17.64 -7.03 3.91
C GLU A 82 -16.67 -5.86 3.76
N LEU A 83 -15.62 -5.76 4.59
CA LEU A 83 -14.56 -4.77 4.42
C LEU A 83 -13.79 -4.99 3.12
N SER A 84 -13.43 -6.24 2.79
CA SER A 84 -12.80 -6.55 1.49
C SER A 84 -13.70 -6.19 0.30
N LYS A 85 -15.02 -6.36 0.42
CA LYS A 85 -15.96 -5.89 -0.62
C LYS A 85 -15.98 -4.36 -0.77
N LEU A 86 -15.80 -3.60 0.32
CA LEU A 86 -15.66 -2.15 0.21
C LEU A 86 -14.43 -1.79 -0.62
N ASP A 87 -13.30 -2.47 -0.38
CA ASP A 87 -12.06 -2.24 -1.12
C ASP A 87 -12.21 -2.60 -2.60
N GLN A 88 -12.86 -3.73 -2.91
CA GLN A 88 -13.18 -4.11 -4.29
C GLN A 88 -14.04 -3.04 -4.99
N GLN A 89 -15.02 -2.47 -4.28
CA GLN A 89 -15.87 -1.40 -4.84
C GLN A 89 -15.07 -0.14 -5.16
N VAL A 90 -14.10 0.23 -4.32
CA VAL A 90 -13.20 1.36 -4.58
C VAL A 90 -12.35 1.08 -5.82
N THR A 91 -11.75 -0.09 -5.91
CA THR A 91 -10.95 -0.52 -7.05
C THR A 91 -11.73 -0.55 -8.37
N GLU A 92 -12.96 -1.08 -8.37
CA GLU A 92 -13.86 -1.03 -9.53
C GLU A 92 -14.15 0.41 -9.95
N ALA A 93 -14.41 1.29 -8.99
CA ALA A 93 -14.69 2.69 -9.26
C ALA A 93 -13.45 3.43 -9.77
N TYR A 94 -12.26 3.13 -9.25
CA TYR A 94 -10.98 3.65 -9.71
C TYR A 94 -10.70 3.22 -11.16
N LYS A 95 -10.86 1.93 -11.48
CA LYS A 95 -10.72 1.43 -12.86
C LYS A 95 -11.64 2.20 -13.81
N ARG A 96 -12.91 2.35 -13.43
CA ARG A 96 -13.85 3.17 -14.21
C ARG A 96 -13.41 4.63 -14.33
N LEU A 97 -12.85 5.23 -13.28
CA LEU A 97 -12.28 6.59 -13.32
C LEU A 97 -11.12 6.67 -14.32
N ALA A 98 -10.20 5.71 -14.32
CA ALA A 98 -9.08 5.64 -15.24
C ALA A 98 -9.53 5.46 -16.70
N ASP A 99 -10.45 4.52 -16.95
CA ASP A 99 -10.93 4.18 -18.29
C ASP A 99 -11.76 5.30 -18.94
N THR A 100 -12.35 6.19 -18.12
CA THR A 100 -13.27 7.24 -18.59
C THR A 100 -12.66 8.64 -18.58
N ARG A 101 -11.33 8.77 -18.42
CA ARG A 101 -10.66 10.09 -18.37
C ARG A 101 -10.98 10.98 -19.58
N GLN A 102 -11.14 10.42 -20.78
CA GLN A 102 -11.54 11.19 -21.97
C GLN A 102 -12.99 11.70 -21.89
N ALA A 103 -13.91 10.92 -21.33
CA ALA A 103 -15.31 11.30 -21.15
C ALA A 103 -15.50 12.37 -20.05
N GLN A 104 -14.61 12.41 -19.06
CA GLN A 104 -14.61 13.41 -17.98
C GLN A 104 -14.33 14.82 -18.48
N ALA A 105 -13.53 14.98 -19.53
CA ALA A 105 -13.17 16.28 -20.08
C ALA A 105 -14.37 17.07 -20.66
N GLY A 106 -15.47 16.37 -20.97
CA GLY A 106 -16.68 16.96 -21.56
C GLY A 106 -17.83 17.23 -20.58
N ASP A 107 -17.76 16.72 -19.34
CA ASP A 107 -18.85 16.82 -18.36
C ASP A 107 -18.30 16.91 -16.91
N GLY A 108 -18.38 18.11 -16.33
CA GLY A 108 -17.95 18.38 -14.95
C GLY A 108 -18.74 17.62 -13.87
N GLY A 109 -19.91 17.07 -14.21
CA GLY A 109 -20.70 16.22 -13.33
C GLY A 109 -20.43 14.72 -13.48
N PHE A 110 -19.67 14.29 -14.49
CA PHE A 110 -19.52 12.88 -14.86
C PHE A 110 -19.00 12.03 -13.71
N VAL A 111 -17.91 12.47 -13.05
CA VAL A 111 -17.29 11.71 -11.95
C VAL A 111 -18.27 11.52 -10.80
N ASN A 112 -19.01 12.57 -10.43
CA ASN A 112 -20.01 12.48 -9.37
C ASN A 112 -21.16 11.54 -9.75
N ASN A 113 -21.71 11.69 -10.95
CA ASN A 113 -22.93 10.98 -11.36
C ASN A 113 -22.69 9.52 -11.76
N ALA A 114 -21.58 9.25 -12.47
CA ALA A 114 -21.30 7.95 -13.05
C ALA A 114 -20.38 7.08 -12.18
N ILE A 115 -19.59 7.67 -11.28
CA ILE A 115 -18.59 6.94 -10.49
C ILE A 115 -18.90 7.03 -9.00
N LEU A 116 -18.85 8.23 -8.40
CA LEU A 116 -18.95 8.40 -6.95
C LEU A 116 -20.37 8.12 -6.41
N GLY A 117 -21.41 8.51 -7.14
CA GLY A 117 -22.81 8.22 -6.77
C GLY A 117 -23.10 6.72 -6.68
N PRO A 118 -22.86 5.93 -7.75
CA PRO A 118 -22.99 4.48 -7.71
C PRO A 118 -22.11 3.80 -6.65
N LEU A 119 -20.87 4.26 -6.48
CA LEU A 119 -19.97 3.77 -5.44
C LEU A 119 -20.56 3.97 -4.05
N LYS A 120 -21.05 5.18 -3.74
CA LYS A 120 -21.71 5.48 -2.47
C LYS A 120 -22.88 4.54 -2.21
N SER A 121 -23.75 4.30 -3.19
CA SER A 121 -24.90 3.38 -3.04
C SER A 121 -24.47 1.95 -2.73
N LYS A 122 -23.43 1.43 -3.41
CA LYS A 122 -22.87 0.09 -3.12
C LYS A 122 -22.26 0.03 -1.71
N ARG A 123 -21.56 1.10 -1.30
CA ARG A 123 -20.94 1.20 0.03
C ARG A 123 -21.99 1.23 1.13
N VAL A 124 -23.08 2.01 1.00
CA VAL A 124 -24.20 2.02 1.97
C VAL A 124 -24.72 0.60 2.21
N ALA A 125 -25.04 -0.13 1.14
CA ALA A 125 -25.56 -1.50 1.27
C ALA A 125 -24.57 -2.46 1.96
N THR A 126 -23.27 -2.22 1.81
CA THR A 126 -22.21 -3.04 2.43
C THR A 126 -22.03 -2.68 3.90
N LEU A 127 -22.09 -1.40 4.23
CA LEU A 127 -22.07 -0.89 5.60
C LEU A 127 -23.28 -1.37 6.41
N ASP A 128 -24.45 -1.44 5.79
CA ASP A 128 -25.64 -2.05 6.40
C ASP A 128 -25.41 -3.52 6.76
N ARG A 129 -24.76 -4.30 5.88
CA ARG A 129 -24.42 -5.71 6.16
C ARG A 129 -23.41 -5.83 7.30
N ILE A 130 -22.41 -4.95 7.39
CA ILE A 130 -21.49 -4.89 8.53
C ILE A 130 -22.27 -4.66 9.82
N ASN A 131 -23.16 -3.66 9.85
CA ASN A 131 -23.98 -3.34 11.00
C ASN A 131 -24.88 -4.53 11.43
N ILE A 132 -25.49 -5.22 10.46
CA ILE A 132 -26.30 -6.42 10.70
C ILE A 132 -25.44 -7.55 11.29
N ASN A 133 -24.27 -7.83 10.72
CA ASN A 133 -23.37 -8.87 11.22
C ASN A 133 -22.93 -8.61 12.66
N ILE A 134 -22.62 -7.36 13.01
CA ILE A 134 -22.27 -6.97 14.38
C ILE A 134 -23.45 -7.17 15.33
N ARG A 135 -24.65 -6.68 14.98
CA ARG A 135 -25.86 -6.81 15.81
C ARG A 135 -26.27 -8.27 16.02
N ASN A 136 -26.23 -9.09 14.97
CA ASN A 136 -26.55 -10.52 15.05
C ASN A 136 -25.59 -11.30 15.96
N ALA A 137 -24.35 -10.82 16.10
CA ALA A 137 -23.37 -11.40 17.02
C ALA A 137 -23.47 -10.82 18.45
N GLY A 138 -24.48 -9.99 18.74
CA GLY A 138 -24.68 -9.37 20.05
C GLY A 138 -23.83 -8.13 20.31
N GLY A 139 -23.19 -7.57 19.28
CA GLY A 139 -22.44 -6.33 19.37
C GLY A 139 -23.29 -5.09 19.11
N GLN A 140 -22.76 -3.93 19.47
CA GLN A 140 -23.34 -2.64 19.11
C GLN A 140 -22.70 -2.14 17.81
N ALA A 141 -23.53 -1.95 16.77
CA ALA A 141 -23.10 -1.30 15.54
C ALA A 141 -22.59 0.12 15.84
N PRO A 142 -21.45 0.56 15.30
CA PRO A 142 -20.95 1.91 15.53
C PRO A 142 -21.93 2.95 14.96
N GLN A 143 -22.06 4.08 15.64
CA GLN A 143 -22.89 5.19 15.15
C GLN A 143 -22.16 5.91 14.00
N GLY A 144 -22.93 6.38 13.02
CA GLY A 144 -22.39 7.19 11.91
C GLY A 144 -21.63 6.40 10.84
N VAL A 145 -21.65 5.06 10.87
CA VAL A 145 -21.00 4.24 9.83
C VAL A 145 -21.53 4.57 8.44
N ASP A 146 -22.83 4.86 8.31
CA ASP A 146 -23.45 5.22 7.01
C ASP A 146 -22.88 6.52 6.42
N GLN A 147 -22.31 7.39 7.27
CA GLN A 147 -21.62 8.62 6.83
C GLN A 147 -20.27 8.31 6.18
N LEU A 148 -19.72 7.11 6.38
CA LEU A 148 -18.47 6.63 5.78
C LEU A 148 -18.67 6.07 4.35
N ALA A 149 -19.90 6.09 3.84
CA ALA A 149 -20.22 5.60 2.51
C ALA A 149 -19.78 6.56 1.39
N GLY A 150 -19.75 7.87 1.67
CA GLY A 150 -19.38 8.88 0.69
C GLY A 150 -17.89 8.82 0.35
N CYS A 151 -17.57 9.04 -0.92
CA CYS A 151 -16.21 9.13 -1.43
C CYS A 151 -16.04 10.42 -2.23
N THR A 152 -14.81 10.89 -2.35
CA THR A 152 -14.41 12.11 -3.06
C THR A 152 -13.39 11.78 -4.14
N GLY A 153 -13.35 12.58 -5.19
CA GLY A 153 -12.24 12.55 -6.14
C GLY A 153 -11.12 13.45 -5.65
N VAL A 154 -9.88 12.97 -5.69
CA VAL A 154 -8.69 13.70 -5.21
C VAL A 154 -7.59 13.75 -6.28
N PRO A 155 -6.75 14.80 -6.29
CA PRO A 155 -5.59 14.89 -7.20
C PRO A 155 -4.52 13.83 -6.85
N ALA A 156 -3.48 13.69 -7.68
CA ALA A 156 -2.38 12.73 -7.46
C ALA A 156 -1.29 13.24 -6.49
N GLU A 157 -1.49 14.45 -5.95
CA GLU A 157 -0.57 15.08 -5.01
C GLU A 157 -0.57 14.28 -3.71
N GLN A 158 0.61 13.87 -3.26
CA GLN A 158 0.75 13.18 -1.98
C GLN A 158 0.36 14.12 -0.83
N PRO A 159 -0.26 13.59 0.25
CA PRO A 159 -0.44 14.35 1.48
C PRO A 159 0.89 14.92 1.97
N GLU A 160 0.90 16.19 2.38
CA GLU A 160 2.12 16.84 2.85
C GLU A 160 2.66 16.16 4.12
N VAL A 161 3.95 15.78 4.08
CA VAL A 161 4.70 15.44 5.29
C VAL A 161 5.05 16.74 6.00
N VAL A 162 4.53 16.93 7.21
CA VAL A 162 4.96 18.05 8.05
C VAL A 162 6.34 17.70 8.61
N ASP A 163 7.40 18.20 7.98
CA ASP A 163 8.77 18.02 8.45
C ASP A 163 8.96 18.79 9.77
N GLY A 164 9.05 18.07 10.88
CA GLY A 164 9.15 18.64 12.21
C GLY A 164 9.09 17.57 13.27
N GLY A 165 10.26 17.21 13.82
CA GLY A 165 10.37 16.34 14.97
C GLY A 165 9.43 16.73 16.11
N ASN A 166 9.02 15.70 16.84
CA ASN A 166 8.01 15.69 17.91
C ASN A 166 6.59 15.43 17.39
N GLY A 167 6.22 14.14 17.37
CA GLY A 167 4.85 13.66 17.23
C GLY A 167 3.97 14.23 18.34
N GLY A 168 3.45 15.43 18.10
CA GLY A 168 2.55 16.15 18.97
C GLY A 168 1.13 15.71 18.71
N ASN A 169 0.63 14.89 19.63
CA ASN A 169 -0.78 14.66 19.92
C ASN A 169 -1.62 15.94 19.72
N ASN A 170 -2.59 15.93 18.81
CA ASN A 170 -3.65 16.94 18.80
C ASN A 170 -5.03 16.27 18.75
N ASN A 171 -5.51 15.96 19.95
CA ASN A 171 -6.93 15.89 20.24
C ASN A 171 -7.44 17.32 20.41
N GLY A 172 -8.37 17.77 19.57
CA GLY A 172 -8.91 19.13 19.66
C GLY A 172 -10.03 19.38 18.67
N GLY A 173 -11.26 19.14 19.10
CA GLY A 173 -12.44 19.55 18.37
C GLY A 173 -12.68 21.06 18.36
N ASN A 174 -13.52 21.43 17.40
CA ASN A 174 -14.51 22.51 17.41
C ASN A 174 -14.16 23.89 16.80
N ASN A 175 -14.97 24.17 15.77
CA ASN A 175 -15.64 25.41 15.41
C ASN A 175 -14.88 26.55 14.70
N GLY A 176 -15.30 26.78 13.45
CA GLY A 176 -15.13 28.01 12.70
C GLY A 176 -16.28 28.15 11.72
N GLY A 177 -17.45 28.55 12.24
CA GLY A 177 -18.64 28.81 11.43
C GLY A 177 -18.42 29.97 10.46
N ASN A 178 -19.07 29.88 9.29
CA ASN A 178 -19.40 31.07 8.52
C ASN A 178 -20.88 30.99 8.11
N GLN A 179 -21.67 31.83 8.77
CA GLN A 179 -23.05 32.16 8.42
C GLN A 179 -23.03 33.27 7.37
N ASN A 180 -23.63 33.02 6.20
CA ASN A 180 -24.43 33.97 5.42
C ASN A 180 -24.99 33.19 4.21
N GLY A 181 -26.26 33.25 3.80
CA GLY A 181 -27.43 33.97 4.24
C GLY A 181 -28.58 33.65 3.25
N GLY A 182 -29.79 33.57 3.80
CA GLY A 182 -31.12 33.67 3.17
C GLY A 182 -31.36 33.33 1.70
N GLY A 183 -32.19 32.31 1.48
CA GLY A 183 -32.98 32.12 0.27
C GLY A 183 -34.18 31.21 0.56
N GLN A 184 -35.29 31.82 0.98
CA GLN A 184 -36.59 31.16 1.12
C GLN A 184 -37.12 30.79 -0.27
N ASP A 185 -37.62 29.56 -0.44
CA ASP A 185 -38.81 29.37 -1.27
C ASP A 185 -39.64 28.17 -0.81
N GLN A 186 -40.93 28.44 -0.60
CA GLN A 186 -41.99 27.51 -0.25
C GLN A 186 -42.68 27.06 -1.55
N GLY A 187 -42.99 25.76 -1.70
CA GLY A 187 -43.67 25.30 -2.91
C GLY A 187 -44.15 23.85 -2.88
N ASN A 188 -45.09 23.55 -1.97
CA ASN A 188 -46.25 22.67 -2.10
C ASN A 188 -46.18 21.33 -2.90
N GLY A 189 -46.38 20.22 -2.19
CA GLY A 189 -47.49 19.26 -2.37
C GLY A 189 -47.74 18.59 -3.74
N GLY A 190 -47.56 17.26 -3.77
CA GLY A 190 -48.15 16.37 -4.79
C GLY A 190 -47.84 14.90 -4.55
N GLN A 191 -48.76 14.18 -3.90
CA GLN A 191 -48.84 12.72 -3.89
C GLN A 191 -49.28 12.22 -5.28
N ASP A 192 -48.70 11.10 -5.74
CA ASP A 192 -49.45 9.92 -6.16
C ASP A 192 -48.48 8.77 -6.51
N GLY A 193 -48.82 7.56 -6.05
CA GLY A 193 -48.06 6.34 -6.30
C GLY A 193 -48.56 5.58 -7.52
N ASN A 194 -47.76 4.62 -7.99
CA ASN A 194 -48.16 3.23 -8.22
C ASN A 194 -46.93 2.42 -8.66
N GLY A 195 -46.95 1.11 -8.38
CA GLY A 195 -45.85 0.18 -8.60
C GLY A 195 -45.71 -0.34 -10.02
N GLY A 196 -44.64 -1.11 -10.26
CA GLY A 196 -44.44 -1.77 -11.55
C GLY A 196 -43.06 -2.34 -11.80
N GLN A 197 -42.80 -3.52 -11.23
CA GLN A 197 -42.12 -4.67 -11.84
C GLN A 197 -40.62 -4.62 -12.20
N ASP A 198 -39.89 -5.40 -11.39
CA ASP A 198 -38.73 -6.22 -11.78
C ASP A 198 -38.88 -6.87 -13.16
N GLN A 199 -37.88 -6.66 -14.02
CA GLN A 199 -37.43 -7.65 -14.98
C GLN A 199 -35.90 -7.64 -15.02
N GLY A 200 -35.31 -8.64 -14.36
CA GLY A 200 -33.93 -9.03 -14.58
C GLY A 200 -33.77 -9.61 -15.98
N ASN A 201 -32.78 -9.11 -16.70
CA ASN A 201 -32.26 -9.79 -17.88
C ASN A 201 -30.74 -9.90 -17.74
N GLY A 202 -30.28 -11.13 -17.50
CA GLY A 202 -28.88 -11.51 -17.56
C GLY A 202 -28.43 -11.50 -19.02
N GLY A 203 -27.55 -10.56 -19.35
CA GLY A 203 -26.79 -10.55 -20.59
C GLY A 203 -25.35 -10.97 -20.32
N GLN A 204 -25.03 -12.24 -20.58
CA GLN A 204 -23.65 -12.71 -20.76
C GLN A 204 -23.05 -12.04 -22.00
N GLY A 205 -22.11 -11.12 -21.78
CA GLY A 205 -21.25 -10.59 -22.81
C GLY A 205 -19.84 -11.15 -22.66
N ASN A 206 -19.54 -12.21 -23.42
CA ASN A 206 -18.16 -12.56 -23.74
C ASN A 206 -17.58 -11.43 -24.59
N GLY A 207 -16.66 -10.67 -24.02
CA GLY A 207 -15.82 -9.71 -24.74
C GLY A 207 -14.37 -10.19 -24.72
N ASP A 208 -14.00 -10.98 -25.72
CA ASP A 208 -12.60 -11.22 -26.07
C ASP A 208 -11.98 -9.90 -26.56
N GLY A 209 -11.45 -9.11 -25.63
CA GLY A 209 -10.61 -7.95 -25.90
C GLY A 209 -9.14 -8.35 -25.85
N GLN A 210 -8.58 -8.69 -27.00
CA GLN A 210 -7.13 -8.77 -27.17
C GLN A 210 -6.55 -7.34 -27.15
N ASP A 211 -6.13 -6.86 -25.97
CA ASP A 211 -5.29 -5.66 -25.88
C ASP A 211 -3.83 -6.08 -26.09
N GLN A 212 -3.35 -5.81 -27.30
CA GLN A 212 -1.95 -5.93 -27.67
C GLN A 212 -1.23 -4.65 -27.26
N GLY A 213 -0.46 -4.73 -26.17
CA GLY A 213 0.76 -3.96 -25.91
C GLY A 213 0.69 -2.43 -26.01
N ASP A 214 0.39 -1.78 -24.88
CA ASP A 214 0.92 -0.46 -24.54
C ASP A 214 1.39 -0.48 -23.07
N GLY A 215 2.69 -0.73 -22.87
CA GLY A 215 3.35 -0.88 -21.57
C GLY A 215 3.60 0.45 -20.85
N GLY A 216 2.56 1.27 -20.67
CA GLY A 216 2.62 2.48 -19.86
C GLY A 216 1.37 2.56 -18.98
N GLN A 217 1.56 2.58 -17.65
CA GLN A 217 0.45 2.74 -16.70
C GLN A 217 -0.40 3.95 -17.10
N ALA A 218 -1.71 3.73 -17.26
CA ALA A 218 -2.73 4.75 -17.46
C ALA A 218 -2.93 5.60 -16.18
N GLY A 219 -1.85 6.27 -15.72
CA GLY A 219 -1.81 7.13 -14.54
C GLY A 219 -1.99 6.43 -13.20
N ASN A 220 -1.57 5.16 -13.09
CA ASN A 220 -1.49 4.39 -11.84
C ASN A 220 -0.03 4.04 -11.49
N GLY A 221 0.92 4.92 -11.77
CA GLY A 221 2.33 4.70 -11.50
C GLY A 221 2.96 5.88 -10.76
N PRO A 222 4.08 5.67 -10.05
CA PRO A 222 4.85 6.75 -9.47
C PRO A 222 5.28 7.73 -10.57
N VAL A 223 5.21 9.01 -10.23
CA VAL A 223 5.66 10.10 -11.09
C VAL A 223 7.04 10.58 -10.64
N ALA A 224 7.69 11.46 -11.40
CA ALA A 224 9.01 11.98 -11.05
C ALA A 224 9.08 12.62 -9.64
N ALA A 225 7.98 13.21 -9.16
CA ALA A 225 7.90 13.79 -7.82
C ALA A 225 7.94 12.75 -6.68
N ASP A 226 7.66 11.48 -6.98
CA ASP A 226 7.72 10.38 -6.01
C ASP A 226 9.15 9.87 -5.83
N PHE A 227 10.14 10.41 -6.54
CA PHE A 227 11.55 10.01 -6.47
C PHE A 227 12.45 11.15 -5.99
N GLN A 228 13.47 10.83 -5.21
CA GLN A 228 14.47 11.78 -4.72
C GLN A 228 15.87 11.18 -4.79
N ASP A 229 16.81 11.93 -5.37
CA ASP A 229 18.24 11.59 -5.32
C ASP A 229 18.73 11.68 -3.87
N ILE A 230 19.15 10.53 -3.32
CA ILE A 230 19.60 10.40 -1.93
C ILE A 230 20.86 11.21 -1.64
N THR A 231 21.65 11.53 -2.66
CA THR A 231 22.89 12.32 -2.52
C THR A 231 22.60 13.77 -2.20
N GLN A 232 21.39 14.25 -2.55
CA GLN A 232 20.92 15.61 -2.30
C GLN A 232 20.17 15.74 -0.96
N VAL A 233 19.87 14.62 -0.30
CA VAL A 233 19.22 14.59 1.01
C VAL A 233 20.28 14.85 2.08
N GLN A 234 19.97 15.75 3.02
CA GLN A 234 20.83 15.97 4.18
C GLN A 234 20.70 14.80 5.17
N PRO A 235 21.78 14.40 5.87
CA PRO A 235 21.68 13.42 6.95
C PRO A 235 20.63 13.83 7.99
N ASN A 236 19.74 12.90 8.33
CA ASN A 236 18.61 13.16 9.24
C ASN A 236 18.59 12.18 10.43
N GLY A 237 19.74 11.60 10.77
CA GLY A 237 19.91 10.75 11.95
C GLY A 237 19.64 9.26 11.70
N GLY A 238 19.36 8.89 10.46
CA GLY A 238 19.16 7.51 10.02
C GLY A 238 17.81 6.91 10.42
N PRO A 239 17.65 5.58 10.31
CA PRO A 239 16.37 4.94 10.52
C PRO A 239 16.13 4.79 12.03
N GLN A 240 15.29 5.66 12.59
CA GLN A 240 15.04 5.76 14.04
C GLN A 240 13.67 5.18 14.47
N GLY A 241 12.81 4.81 13.52
CA GLY A 241 11.42 4.45 13.79
C GLY A 241 10.62 5.60 14.41
N VAL A 242 9.36 5.35 14.74
CA VAL A 242 8.49 6.34 15.38
C VAL A 242 8.96 6.59 16.81
N ASN A 243 9.17 7.87 17.20
CA ASN A 243 9.56 8.29 18.55
C ASN A 243 10.86 7.63 19.09
N GLY A 244 11.76 7.16 18.23
CA GLY A 244 12.94 6.42 18.68
C GLY A 244 12.61 5.03 19.20
N ASN A 245 11.54 4.41 18.69
CA ASN A 245 11.18 3.05 19.06
C ASN A 245 12.32 2.06 18.75
N GLY A 246 12.63 1.18 19.71
CA GLY A 246 13.72 0.21 19.60
C GLY A 246 15.12 0.77 19.90
N LEU A 247 15.22 2.04 20.33
CA LEU A 247 16.50 2.58 20.81
C LEU A 247 16.98 1.79 22.05
N PRO A 248 18.28 1.46 22.13
CA PRO A 248 18.83 0.77 23.29
C PRO A 248 18.76 1.66 24.53
N ALA A 249 18.69 1.02 25.71
CA ALA A 249 18.75 1.73 26.97
C ALA A 249 20.09 2.50 27.15
N ASN A 250 20.01 3.67 27.78
CA ASN A 250 21.17 4.54 28.09
C ASN A 250 21.65 4.35 29.56
N GLY A 251 21.72 3.11 30.03
CA GLY A 251 22.02 2.75 31.42
C GLY A 251 21.26 1.48 31.84
N ASP A 252 21.03 1.30 33.14
CA ASP A 252 20.37 0.11 33.71
C ASP A 252 18.83 0.13 33.60
N SER A 253 18.27 1.12 32.92
CA SER A 253 16.83 1.37 32.90
C SER A 253 16.11 0.71 31.73
N GLY A 254 16.64 -0.34 31.10
CA GLY A 254 15.98 -1.02 29.98
C GLY A 254 16.85 -2.08 29.33
N SER A 255 16.48 -2.51 28.13
CA SER A 255 17.15 -3.57 27.39
C SER A 255 18.06 -3.03 26.28
N THR A 256 19.27 -3.59 26.19
CA THR A 256 20.30 -3.16 25.22
C THR A 256 20.65 -4.25 24.21
N GLY A 257 20.18 -5.48 24.44
CA GLY A 257 20.50 -6.62 23.60
C GLY A 257 19.66 -6.68 22.32
N THR A 258 20.04 -7.61 21.46
CA THR A 258 19.38 -7.85 20.17
C THR A 258 19.31 -9.34 19.87
N PHE A 259 18.32 -9.74 19.08
CA PHE A 259 18.17 -11.10 18.59
C PHE A 259 17.89 -11.05 17.09
N THR A 260 18.65 -11.78 16.27
CA THR A 260 18.47 -11.78 14.80
C THR A 260 17.99 -13.13 14.34
N THR A 261 16.93 -13.21 13.52
CA THR A 261 16.53 -14.46 12.87
C THR A 261 16.87 -14.42 11.38
N ALA A 262 17.26 -15.57 10.81
CA ALA A 262 17.64 -15.67 9.40
C ALA A 262 16.65 -16.55 8.64
N CYS A 263 15.71 -15.94 7.92
CA CYS A 263 14.64 -16.64 7.19
C CYS A 263 14.75 -16.58 5.67
N GLY A 264 15.83 -16.00 5.15
CA GLY A 264 16.09 -15.86 3.71
C GLY A 264 15.34 -14.68 3.09
N THR A 265 15.30 -14.66 1.77
CA THR A 265 14.80 -13.54 0.94
C THR A 265 13.63 -13.95 0.04
N ASN A 266 12.85 -14.95 0.46
CA ASN A 266 11.79 -15.58 -0.32
C ASN A 266 12.25 -16.22 -1.64
N ALA A 267 13.42 -16.88 -1.65
CA ALA A 267 13.97 -17.53 -2.85
C ALA A 267 13.13 -18.74 -3.35
N ASN A 268 12.17 -19.19 -2.56
CA ASN A 268 11.21 -20.24 -2.93
C ASN A 268 9.87 -19.68 -3.43
N GLU A 269 9.78 -18.36 -3.61
CA GLU A 269 8.63 -17.66 -4.21
C GLU A 269 7.31 -17.94 -3.49
N ASN A 270 7.33 -18.02 -2.15
CA ASN A 270 6.11 -18.00 -1.37
C ASN A 270 5.49 -16.60 -1.45
N ARG A 271 4.55 -16.41 -2.38
CA ARG A 271 3.97 -15.13 -2.73
C ARG A 271 2.50 -15.31 -3.08
N ASN A 272 1.66 -14.40 -2.59
CA ASN A 272 0.25 -14.31 -2.96
C ASN A 272 -0.29 -12.92 -2.58
N SER A 273 -1.53 -12.65 -2.97
CA SER A 273 -2.23 -11.40 -2.68
C SER A 273 -3.31 -11.53 -1.59
N ASP A 274 -3.23 -12.60 -0.81
CA ASP A 274 -4.10 -12.78 0.34
C ASP A 274 -3.58 -11.93 1.51
N ASN A 275 -4.48 -11.52 2.41
CA ASN A 275 -4.07 -10.87 3.65
C ASN A 275 -4.63 -11.65 4.85
N VAL A 276 -3.81 -12.53 5.41
CA VAL A 276 -4.17 -13.41 6.54
C VAL A 276 -4.41 -12.65 7.85
N ILE A 277 -4.00 -11.38 7.96
CA ILE A 277 -4.27 -10.52 9.13
C ILE A 277 -5.56 -9.72 8.91
N VAL A 278 -5.59 -8.89 7.86
CA VAL A 278 -6.65 -7.88 7.64
C VAL A 278 -7.90 -8.47 6.98
N ALA A 279 -7.74 -9.49 6.14
CA ALA A 279 -8.83 -10.10 5.38
C ALA A 279 -8.85 -11.64 5.48
N PRO A 280 -8.87 -12.20 6.71
CA PRO A 280 -8.82 -13.65 6.90
C PRO A 280 -10.05 -14.33 6.29
N GLY A 281 -9.78 -15.34 5.47
CA GLY A 281 -10.75 -16.11 4.71
C GLY A 281 -11.16 -15.47 3.38
N VAL A 282 -10.48 -14.41 2.95
CA VAL A 282 -10.75 -13.72 1.69
C VAL A 282 -9.50 -13.76 0.80
N SER A 283 -9.62 -14.45 -0.34
CA SER A 283 -8.56 -14.43 -1.35
C SER A 283 -8.45 -13.07 -2.03
N ASN A 284 -7.24 -12.70 -2.44
CA ASN A 284 -6.94 -11.37 -2.99
C ASN A 284 -7.37 -10.21 -2.07
N GLY A 285 -7.35 -10.44 -0.74
CA GLY A 285 -7.74 -9.43 0.24
C GLY A 285 -6.82 -8.22 0.28
N ALA A 286 -5.56 -8.36 -0.15
CA ALA A 286 -4.61 -7.27 -0.27
C ALA A 286 -4.76 -6.48 -1.58
N GLN A 287 -5.16 -7.13 -2.69
CA GLN A 287 -5.12 -6.56 -4.04
C GLN A 287 -3.72 -6.16 -4.54
N HIS A 288 -2.68 -6.59 -3.85
CA HIS A 288 -1.27 -6.53 -4.24
C HIS A 288 -0.56 -7.78 -3.74
N GLN A 289 0.60 -8.11 -4.30
CA GLN A 289 1.38 -9.28 -3.87
C GLN A 289 2.19 -8.98 -2.62
N HIS A 290 2.27 -9.97 -1.72
CA HIS A 290 3.20 -10.01 -0.59
C HIS A 290 4.24 -11.11 -0.78
N ASP A 291 5.50 -10.79 -0.49
CA ASP A 291 6.55 -11.80 -0.29
C ASP A 291 6.52 -12.29 1.15
N TYR A 292 6.60 -13.61 1.36
CA TYR A 292 6.62 -14.23 2.69
C TYR A 292 7.95 -14.93 2.97
N VAL A 293 8.51 -14.71 4.16
CA VAL A 293 9.59 -15.54 4.73
C VAL A 293 9.18 -16.07 6.11
N GLY A 294 9.88 -17.11 6.56
CA GLY A 294 9.53 -17.85 7.76
C GLY A 294 8.42 -18.85 7.44
N ASN A 295 7.23 -18.67 8.00
CA ASN A 295 6.12 -19.59 7.84
C ASN A 295 5.76 -19.88 6.37
N GLN A 296 5.50 -21.15 6.06
CA GLN A 296 5.20 -21.62 4.69
C GLN A 296 3.72 -21.97 4.46
N ALA A 297 2.84 -21.74 5.44
CA ALA A 297 1.41 -22.02 5.35
C ALA A 297 0.55 -20.77 5.00
N ASN A 298 1.19 -19.63 4.70
CA ASN A 298 0.52 -18.34 4.49
C ASN A 298 -0.41 -18.35 3.25
N ASN A 299 -1.71 -18.29 3.51
CA ASN A 299 -2.76 -18.01 2.52
C ASN A 299 -4.01 -17.49 3.22
N ALA A 300 -5.02 -17.05 2.47
CA ALA A 300 -6.26 -16.48 2.99
C ALA A 300 -6.97 -17.38 4.01
N PHE A 301 -6.84 -18.70 3.92
CA PHE A 301 -7.59 -19.66 4.73
C PHE A 301 -6.78 -20.27 5.88
N ALA A 302 -5.52 -19.87 6.05
CA ALA A 302 -4.66 -20.36 7.11
C ALA A 302 -5.23 -20.00 8.49
N SER A 303 -5.41 -21.01 9.34
CA SER A 303 -5.73 -20.83 10.75
C SER A 303 -4.46 -20.69 11.59
N ASP A 304 -4.61 -20.25 12.85
CA ASP A 304 -3.49 -20.24 13.81
C ASP A 304 -2.86 -21.64 13.96
N GLN A 305 -3.67 -22.69 13.84
CA GLN A 305 -3.20 -24.07 13.92
C GLN A 305 -2.39 -24.47 12.68
N ASP A 306 -2.79 -24.01 11.49
CA ASP A 306 -2.06 -24.26 10.25
C ASP A 306 -0.71 -23.54 10.28
N LEU A 307 -0.68 -22.29 10.74
CA LEU A 307 0.54 -21.52 10.92
C LEU A 307 1.46 -22.18 11.96
N ALA A 308 0.95 -22.56 13.14
CA ALA A 308 1.74 -23.25 14.16
C ALA A 308 2.34 -24.59 13.67
N ASN A 309 1.61 -25.31 12.81
CA ASN A 309 2.06 -26.57 12.23
C ASN A 309 2.91 -26.41 10.97
N GLY A 310 2.94 -25.21 10.38
CA GLY A 310 3.65 -24.90 9.15
C GLY A 310 5.15 -25.20 9.23
N ASN A 311 5.72 -25.46 8.06
CA ASN A 311 7.18 -25.43 7.88
C ASN A 311 7.67 -23.98 7.92
N THR A 312 8.97 -23.79 8.12
CA THR A 312 9.61 -22.47 8.13
C THR A 312 10.85 -22.43 7.23
N THR A 313 11.12 -21.28 6.60
CA THR A 313 12.41 -21.01 5.93
C THR A 313 13.47 -20.46 6.89
N CYS A 314 13.10 -20.16 8.13
CA CYS A 314 14.04 -19.73 9.17
C CYS A 314 15.07 -20.80 9.48
N GLN A 315 16.34 -20.43 9.65
CA GLN A 315 17.39 -21.37 10.06
C GLN A 315 17.06 -21.97 11.43
N ASN A 316 16.62 -21.14 12.36
CA ASN A 316 16.07 -21.59 13.64
C ASN A 316 14.65 -22.16 13.42
N GLN A 317 14.49 -23.48 13.54
CA GLN A 317 13.20 -24.15 13.34
C GLN A 317 12.18 -23.90 14.46
N GLY A 318 12.61 -23.32 15.58
CA GLY A 318 11.72 -22.79 16.61
C GLY A 318 11.04 -21.48 16.21
N ASP A 319 11.50 -20.83 15.13
CA ASP A 319 10.85 -19.67 14.53
C ASP A 319 9.94 -20.08 13.36
N LYS A 320 8.65 -20.18 13.64
CA LYS A 320 7.63 -20.39 12.61
C LYS A 320 6.85 -19.13 12.29
N SER A 321 7.37 -17.96 12.64
CA SER A 321 6.67 -16.70 12.45
C SER A 321 6.50 -16.37 10.97
N SER A 322 5.44 -15.64 10.64
CA SER A 322 5.25 -15.08 9.30
C SER A 322 5.82 -13.67 9.27
N TYR A 323 6.74 -13.40 8.35
CA TYR A 323 7.25 -12.07 8.03
C TYR A 323 6.92 -11.77 6.59
N PHE A 324 6.18 -10.69 6.32
CA PHE A 324 5.77 -10.41 4.94
C PHE A 324 5.56 -8.95 4.65
N TRP A 325 5.85 -8.59 3.41
CA TRP A 325 5.88 -7.21 2.92
C TRP A 325 5.37 -7.18 1.48
N PRO A 326 4.76 -6.05 1.03
CA PRO A 326 4.36 -5.90 -0.35
C PRO A 326 5.59 -5.97 -1.24
N VAL A 327 5.46 -6.62 -2.40
CA VAL A 327 6.60 -6.76 -3.32
C VAL A 327 7.03 -5.40 -3.87
N LEU A 328 8.32 -5.30 -4.22
CA LEU A 328 8.83 -4.18 -5.01
C LEU A 328 8.80 -4.61 -6.48
N ARG A 329 8.35 -3.75 -7.38
CA ARG A 329 8.21 -4.06 -8.80
C ARG A 329 8.89 -3.00 -9.65
N VAL A 330 9.63 -3.43 -10.68
CA VAL A 330 10.06 -2.53 -11.75
C VAL A 330 8.90 -2.39 -12.73
N GLN A 331 8.46 -1.18 -13.02
CA GLN A 331 7.37 -0.91 -13.94
C GLN A 331 7.93 -0.70 -15.35
N ASP A 332 8.47 -1.78 -15.90
CA ASP A 332 9.08 -1.89 -17.22
C ASP A 332 8.06 -2.21 -18.33
N GLY A 333 6.77 -2.25 -17.98
CA GLY A 333 5.68 -2.64 -18.87
C GLY A 333 5.73 -4.10 -19.31
N GLN A 334 6.61 -4.93 -18.72
CA GLN A 334 6.65 -6.36 -18.98
C GLN A 334 5.59 -7.09 -18.15
N ASN A 335 5.17 -8.23 -18.68
CA ASN A 335 4.30 -9.15 -17.94
C ASN A 335 5.17 -10.11 -17.13
N ASP A 336 4.96 -10.14 -15.82
CA ASP A 336 5.45 -11.21 -14.94
C ASP A 336 4.39 -12.33 -14.83
N ILE A 337 4.66 -13.36 -14.03
CA ILE A 337 3.80 -14.54 -13.83
C ILE A 337 2.40 -14.19 -13.34
N ASP A 338 2.25 -13.05 -12.66
CA ASP A 338 1.00 -12.55 -12.10
C ASP A 338 0.28 -11.51 -12.96
N ALA A 339 0.76 -11.24 -14.19
CA ALA A 339 0.17 -10.23 -15.08
C ALA A 339 -1.33 -10.45 -15.40
N ASN A 340 -1.80 -11.70 -15.31
CA ASN A 340 -3.22 -12.03 -15.49
C ASN A 340 -3.87 -12.58 -14.20
N ALA A 341 -3.24 -12.39 -13.05
CA ALA A 341 -3.68 -12.91 -11.77
C ALA A 341 -4.18 -11.79 -10.82
N PRO A 342 -5.04 -12.13 -9.84
CA PRO A 342 -5.37 -11.23 -8.73
C PRO A 342 -4.10 -10.77 -7.99
N GLY A 343 -4.08 -9.51 -7.56
CA GLY A 343 -2.95 -8.86 -6.91
C GLY A 343 -1.80 -8.47 -7.84
N GLY A 344 -1.74 -9.04 -9.04
CA GLY A 344 -0.86 -8.61 -10.12
C GLY A 344 -1.60 -7.69 -11.10
N GLY A 345 -1.54 -8.03 -12.39
CA GLY A 345 -2.07 -7.15 -13.44
C GLY A 345 -3.59 -6.95 -13.40
N GLN A 346 -4.38 -7.87 -12.82
CA GLN A 346 -5.82 -7.64 -12.62
C GLN A 346 -6.08 -6.46 -11.69
N ASP A 347 -5.16 -6.16 -10.77
CA ASP A 347 -5.22 -5.04 -9.84
C ASP A 347 -4.20 -3.96 -10.21
N GLY A 348 -3.76 -3.90 -11.47
CA GLY A 348 -2.93 -2.80 -11.98
C GLY A 348 -1.48 -2.80 -11.49
N ASN A 349 -1.03 -3.85 -10.79
CA ASN A 349 0.37 -4.10 -10.47
C ASN A 349 1.03 -4.80 -11.67
N ILE A 350 1.71 -4.02 -12.52
CA ILE A 350 2.27 -4.47 -13.82
C ILE A 350 3.77 -4.20 -13.84
N GLY A 351 4.53 -5.12 -14.42
CA GLY A 351 5.99 -5.08 -14.46
C GLY A 351 6.62 -6.29 -13.75
N THR A 352 7.93 -6.28 -13.61
CA THR A 352 8.69 -7.41 -13.05
C THR A 352 8.88 -7.30 -11.54
N ILE A 353 8.51 -8.35 -10.80
CA ILE A 353 8.70 -8.41 -9.34
C ILE A 353 10.18 -8.54 -9.01
N LEU A 354 10.65 -7.73 -8.06
CA LEU A 354 12.00 -7.77 -7.52
C LEU A 354 12.05 -8.63 -6.26
N GLN A 355 12.87 -9.66 -6.28
CA GLN A 355 13.26 -10.37 -5.06
C GLN A 355 14.26 -9.52 -4.27
N ALA A 356 14.13 -9.48 -2.95
CA ALA A 356 15.15 -8.89 -2.09
C ALA A 356 16.49 -9.63 -2.25
N SER A 357 17.59 -8.88 -2.30
CA SER A 357 18.95 -9.41 -2.27
C SER A 357 19.42 -9.73 -0.85
N GLN A 358 18.89 -8.98 0.13
CA GLN A 358 19.12 -9.18 1.56
C GLN A 358 17.83 -8.89 2.33
N ALA A 359 17.56 -9.72 3.33
CA ALA A 359 16.54 -9.48 4.34
C ALA A 359 17.14 -9.72 5.74
N GLU A 360 17.12 -8.69 6.58
CA GLU A 360 17.56 -8.76 7.97
C GLU A 360 16.34 -8.60 8.88
N LEU A 361 16.13 -9.60 9.74
CA LEU A 361 15.03 -9.65 10.70
C LEU A 361 15.63 -9.57 12.10
N LYS A 362 15.52 -8.39 12.72
CA LYS A 362 16.19 -8.09 13.97
C LYS A 362 15.18 -7.66 15.02
N PHE A 363 15.25 -8.28 16.18
CA PHE A 363 14.50 -7.92 17.37
C PHE A 363 15.39 -7.13 18.30
N VAL A 364 14.90 -5.97 18.77
CA VAL A 364 15.63 -5.10 19.69
C VAL A 364 14.81 -4.82 20.96
N GLY A 365 15.50 -4.37 22.01
CA GLY A 365 14.91 -4.04 23.30
C GLY A 365 14.10 -2.74 23.33
N ASN A 366 13.80 -2.32 24.55
CA ASN A 366 13.17 -1.05 24.89
C ASN A 366 14.10 -0.20 25.76
N LYS A 367 14.05 1.12 25.53
CA LYS A 367 14.91 2.10 26.20
C LYS A 367 14.67 2.25 27.70
N THR A 368 13.45 1.99 28.17
CA THR A 368 12.96 2.33 29.52
C THR A 368 12.51 1.13 30.36
N SER A 369 12.41 -0.05 29.77
CA SER A 369 12.11 -1.28 30.49
C SER A 369 12.71 -2.51 29.82
N ASP A 370 12.72 -3.61 30.58
CA ASP A 370 12.85 -4.94 29.99
C ASP A 370 11.66 -5.22 29.07
N VAL A 371 11.90 -6.03 28.03
CA VAL A 371 10.84 -6.54 27.17
C VAL A 371 10.28 -7.85 27.73
N VAL A 372 9.01 -8.12 27.46
CA VAL A 372 8.35 -9.39 27.79
C VAL A 372 8.16 -10.26 26.54
N ALA A 373 7.90 -11.55 26.74
CA ALA A 373 7.63 -12.48 25.64
C ALA A 373 6.38 -12.06 24.84
N MET A 374 6.51 -12.04 23.51
CA MET A 374 5.34 -11.91 22.64
C MET A 374 4.51 -13.21 22.72
N PRO A 375 3.19 -13.13 22.87
CA PRO A 375 2.35 -14.32 22.83
C PRO A 375 2.30 -14.90 21.42
N THR A 376 2.15 -16.23 21.33
CA THR A 376 1.88 -16.91 20.05
C THR A 376 0.65 -16.31 19.37
N ALA A 377 0.73 -16.21 18.04
CA ALA A 377 -0.27 -15.63 17.16
C ALA A 377 -0.51 -14.11 17.32
N LEU A 378 0.39 -13.38 18.01
CA LEU A 378 0.42 -11.92 17.98
C LEU A 378 0.58 -11.41 16.55
N ARG A 379 -0.30 -10.52 16.11
CA ARG A 379 -0.34 -9.96 14.75
C ARG A 379 -0.02 -8.48 14.78
N ILE A 380 1.00 -8.04 14.05
CA ILE A 380 1.37 -6.62 14.01
C ILE A 380 1.46 -6.16 12.56
N ILE A 381 0.88 -4.99 12.28
CA ILE A 381 0.99 -4.30 11.00
C ILE A 381 1.67 -2.96 11.26
N THR A 382 2.77 -2.71 10.57
CA THR A 382 3.45 -1.41 10.55
C THR A 382 3.33 -0.78 9.15
N GLY A 383 3.17 0.54 9.08
CA GLY A 383 2.77 1.22 7.84
C GLY A 383 1.26 1.08 7.56
N ASP A 384 0.85 1.58 6.39
CA ASP A 384 -0.53 1.52 5.93
C ASP A 384 -0.60 1.51 4.40
N ALA A 385 -1.10 0.40 3.84
CA ALA A 385 -1.30 0.19 2.42
C ALA A 385 -2.25 1.22 1.77
N LYS A 386 -2.97 2.00 2.58
CA LYS A 386 -3.91 3.03 2.14
C LYS A 386 -3.53 4.45 2.57
N SER A 387 -2.25 4.69 2.92
CA SER A 387 -1.80 5.99 3.44
C SER A 387 -2.06 7.18 2.53
N PHE A 388 -2.17 7.00 1.22
CA PHE A 388 -2.46 8.12 0.32
C PHE A 388 -3.84 8.72 0.58
N VAL A 389 -4.86 7.88 0.83
CA VAL A 389 -6.22 8.33 1.12
C VAL A 389 -6.49 8.45 2.63
N ASN A 390 -5.90 7.58 3.45
CA ASN A 390 -6.07 7.60 4.91
C ASN A 390 -5.30 8.74 5.60
N GLY A 391 -4.32 9.31 4.90
CA GLY A 391 -3.33 10.20 5.48
C GLY A 391 -2.19 9.48 6.19
N LEU A 392 -1.28 10.26 6.76
CA LEU A 392 0.04 9.77 7.19
C LEU A 392 0.08 9.23 8.63
N ASN A 393 -1.04 9.22 9.37
CA ASN A 393 -1.05 8.82 10.78
C ASN A 393 -0.50 7.41 11.05
N ASN A 394 -0.73 6.49 10.10
CA ASN A 394 -0.23 5.11 10.17
C ASN A 394 0.93 4.86 9.19
N ALA A 395 1.35 5.87 8.42
CA ALA A 395 2.49 5.73 7.52
C ALA A 395 3.76 5.55 8.36
N ASN A 396 4.60 4.59 7.97
CA ASN A 396 5.88 4.34 8.65
C ASN A 396 6.91 3.84 7.64
N THR A 397 7.07 4.62 6.57
CA THR A 397 7.94 4.26 5.46
C THR A 397 9.31 4.88 5.68
N ASN A 398 10.37 4.10 5.45
CA ASN A 398 11.74 4.56 5.60
C ASN A 398 12.54 3.99 4.44
N TRP A 399 12.84 4.83 3.46
CA TRP A 399 13.59 4.48 2.28
C TRP A 399 14.97 5.12 2.28
N SER A 400 15.96 4.39 1.77
CA SER A 400 17.33 4.87 1.66
C SER A 400 18.10 4.08 0.61
N CYS A 401 19.42 4.27 0.57
CA CYS A 401 20.34 3.50 -0.25
C CYS A 401 21.46 2.95 0.63
N THR A 402 22.01 1.79 0.25
CA THR A 402 23.19 1.24 0.93
C THR A 402 24.33 2.26 0.92
N GLY A 403 24.94 2.48 2.09
CA GLY A 403 25.98 3.51 2.29
C GLY A 403 25.46 4.93 2.53
N PHE A 404 24.14 5.14 2.50
CA PHE A 404 23.47 6.43 2.73
C PHE A 404 22.34 6.33 3.78
N GLU A 405 22.34 5.26 4.59
CA GLU A 405 21.27 5.00 5.58
C GLU A 405 21.22 6.03 6.72
N ASP A 406 22.19 6.95 6.83
CA ASP A 406 22.09 8.16 7.66
C ASP A 406 21.05 9.17 7.14
N ARG A 407 20.48 8.92 5.95
CA ARG A 407 19.44 9.69 5.27
C ARG A 407 18.24 8.80 5.00
N GLN A 408 17.09 9.17 5.53
CA GLN A 408 15.84 8.45 5.33
C GLN A 408 14.83 9.32 4.59
N LEU A 409 14.21 8.77 3.56
CA LEU A 409 13.07 9.33 2.86
C LEU A 409 11.79 8.67 3.39
N THR A 410 10.85 9.46 3.87
CA THR A 410 9.60 8.97 4.46
C THR A 410 8.40 9.07 3.53
N ASP A 411 8.58 9.67 2.35
CA ASP A 411 7.52 9.92 1.37
C ASP A 411 7.95 9.80 -0.09
N LYS A 412 9.21 9.40 -0.34
CA LYS A 412 9.80 9.31 -1.68
C LYS A 412 10.61 8.03 -1.83
N TYR A 413 10.58 7.46 -3.02
CA TYR A 413 11.52 6.44 -3.44
C TYR A 413 12.92 7.05 -3.66
N PRO A 414 13.99 6.36 -3.28
CA PRO A 414 15.34 6.85 -3.44
C PRO A 414 15.85 6.57 -4.87
N ILE A 415 16.51 7.55 -5.47
CA ILE A 415 17.40 7.33 -6.61
C ILE A 415 18.79 7.09 -6.03
N CYS A 416 19.26 5.84 -6.10
CA CYS A 416 20.54 5.45 -5.54
C CYS A 416 21.71 5.69 -6.49
N PRO A 417 22.88 6.15 -6.01
CA PRO A 417 24.06 6.30 -6.84
C PRO A 417 24.59 4.95 -7.29
N ALA A 418 25.41 4.95 -8.34
CA ALA A 418 26.03 3.74 -8.86
C ALA A 418 26.84 3.01 -7.77
N GLY A 419 26.60 1.69 -7.62
CA GLY A 419 27.23 0.87 -6.58
C GLY A 419 26.46 0.82 -5.25
N SER A 420 25.36 1.56 -5.12
CA SER A 420 24.41 1.45 -4.01
C SER A 420 23.12 0.77 -4.47
N SER A 421 22.47 0.08 -3.53
CA SER A 421 21.20 -0.63 -3.72
C SER A 421 20.10 0.07 -2.92
N VAL A 422 18.84 -0.09 -3.33
CA VAL A 422 17.68 0.47 -2.60
C VAL A 422 17.52 -0.25 -1.28
N VAL A 423 17.27 0.50 -0.21
CA VAL A 423 17.00 -0.01 1.13
C VAL A 423 15.63 0.48 1.57
N ARG A 424 14.83 -0.41 2.13
CA ARG A 424 13.68 -0.02 2.96
C ARG A 424 13.77 -0.68 4.32
N THR A 425 13.40 0.07 5.35
CA THR A 425 13.44 -0.39 6.74
C THR A 425 12.09 -0.19 7.41
N SER A 426 11.51 -1.27 7.91
CA SER A 426 10.25 -1.26 8.64
C SER A 426 10.51 -1.40 10.14
N PHE A 427 9.88 -0.54 10.94
CA PHE A 427 9.94 -0.58 12.40
C PHE A 427 8.58 -0.96 12.95
N PHE A 428 8.47 -2.09 13.63
CA PHE A 428 7.21 -2.51 14.21
C PHE A 428 6.94 -1.78 15.54
N GLN A 429 5.67 -1.75 15.92
CA GLN A 429 5.22 -1.39 17.26
C GLN A 429 5.87 -2.32 18.28
N SER A 430 6.12 -1.82 19.49
CA SER A 430 6.81 -2.58 20.54
C SER A 430 6.15 -2.46 21.92
N CYS A 431 5.00 -1.82 22.00
CA CYS A 431 4.17 -1.79 23.19
C CYS A 431 2.96 -2.66 22.92
N TRP A 432 2.67 -3.62 23.80
CA TRP A 432 1.55 -4.55 23.68
C TRP A 432 0.61 -4.42 24.88
N ASP A 433 -0.70 -4.49 24.67
CA ASP A 433 -1.72 -4.32 25.73
C ASP A 433 -1.76 -5.42 26.81
N GLY A 434 -0.88 -6.42 26.68
CA GLY A 434 -0.72 -7.52 27.63
C GLY A 434 -1.83 -8.58 27.57
N GLN A 435 -2.79 -8.48 26.64
CA GLN A 435 -3.96 -9.35 26.61
C GLN A 435 -4.30 -9.89 25.22
N ASN A 436 -4.29 -9.05 24.19
CA ASN A 436 -4.85 -9.38 22.89
C ASN A 436 -3.75 -9.71 21.88
N ILE A 437 -3.83 -10.88 21.25
CA ILE A 437 -2.98 -11.23 20.10
C ILE A 437 -3.37 -10.48 18.82
N ASP A 438 -4.56 -9.88 18.80
CA ASP A 438 -5.13 -9.13 17.68
C ASP A 438 -6.34 -8.30 18.14
N SER A 439 -6.58 -7.16 17.50
CA SER A 439 -7.75 -6.30 17.71
C SER A 439 -8.67 -6.30 16.49
N ALA A 440 -9.90 -5.79 16.65
CA ALA A 440 -10.86 -5.80 15.55
C ALA A 440 -10.44 -4.97 14.32
N ASN A 441 -9.56 -3.99 14.53
CA ASN A 441 -8.95 -3.18 13.48
C ASN A 441 -7.46 -3.50 13.27
N HIS A 442 -6.96 -4.57 13.88
CA HIS A 442 -5.57 -5.06 13.80
C HIS A 442 -4.49 -4.08 14.29
N ARG A 443 -4.87 -2.97 14.94
CA ARG A 443 -3.94 -1.91 15.35
C ARG A 443 -3.98 -1.60 16.84
N THR A 444 -5.15 -1.49 17.46
CA THR A 444 -5.27 -0.97 18.84
C THR A 444 -4.74 -1.86 19.97
N HIS A 445 -4.24 -3.06 19.68
CA HIS A 445 -3.68 -3.95 20.71
C HIS A 445 -2.16 -3.80 20.85
N VAL A 446 -1.52 -3.06 19.94
CA VAL A 446 -0.10 -2.72 19.94
C VAL A 446 0.09 -1.23 19.65
N ASP A 447 1.18 -0.65 20.12
CA ASP A 447 1.50 0.77 19.92
C ASP A 447 3.01 1.00 19.80
N PHE A 448 3.37 2.16 19.26
CA PHE A 448 4.73 2.67 19.36
C PHE A 448 5.01 3.19 20.77
N VAL A 449 6.28 3.40 21.09
CA VAL A 449 6.68 4.05 22.34
C VAL A 449 6.31 5.53 22.33
N GLU A 450 6.14 6.08 23.53
CA GLU A 450 6.09 7.52 23.76
C GLU A 450 7.46 8.17 23.45
N ALA A 451 7.50 9.50 23.35
CA ALA A 451 8.72 10.24 23.01
C ALA A 451 9.92 9.99 23.95
N ASP A 452 9.66 9.57 25.19
CA ASP A 452 10.72 9.22 26.15
C ASP A 452 11.27 7.79 25.97
N GLY A 453 10.56 6.94 25.19
CA GLY A 453 10.85 5.53 24.95
C GLY A 453 10.00 4.57 25.79
N SER A 454 9.07 5.07 26.60
CA SER A 454 8.18 4.26 27.43
C SER A 454 6.95 3.76 26.69
N CYS A 455 6.32 2.71 27.22
CA CYS A 455 5.01 2.29 26.77
C CYS A 455 3.92 3.02 27.54
N SER A 456 2.88 3.44 26.81
CA SER A 456 1.70 4.07 27.39
C SER A 456 1.02 3.19 28.46
N ASN A 457 0.29 3.81 29.39
CA ASN A 457 -0.36 3.09 30.49
C ASN A 457 -1.26 1.94 30.00
N GLY A 458 -1.05 0.75 30.56
CA GLY A 458 -1.77 -0.47 30.16
C GLY A 458 -1.08 -1.27 29.06
N PHE A 459 0.02 -0.77 28.52
CA PHE A 459 0.89 -1.50 27.61
C PHE A 459 2.20 -1.90 28.30
N GLN A 460 2.80 -2.97 27.82
CA GLN A 460 4.10 -3.48 28.24
C GLN A 460 5.02 -3.63 27.03
N ALA A 461 6.32 -3.42 27.24
CA ALA A 461 7.29 -3.52 26.16
C ALA A 461 7.47 -4.97 25.70
N ILE A 462 7.44 -5.19 24.39
CA ILE A 462 7.81 -6.44 23.71
C ILE A 462 9.03 -6.17 22.81
N PRO A 463 9.79 -7.21 22.38
CA PRO A 463 10.86 -7.01 21.41
C PRO A 463 10.35 -6.30 20.15
N GLN A 464 10.99 -5.20 19.76
CA GLN A 464 10.64 -4.52 18.53
C GLN A 464 11.26 -5.26 17.34
N LEU A 465 10.43 -5.70 16.40
CA LEU A 465 10.91 -6.19 15.11
C LEU A 465 11.34 -5.01 14.21
N GLN A 466 12.53 -5.13 13.64
CA GLN A 466 13.08 -4.32 12.57
C GLN A 466 13.29 -5.22 11.35
N VAL A 467 12.75 -4.81 10.21
CA VAL A 467 12.92 -5.52 8.94
C VAL A 467 13.65 -4.60 7.98
N ARG A 468 14.88 -4.97 7.61
CA ARG A 468 15.67 -4.24 6.61
C ARG A 468 15.77 -5.07 5.34
N LEU A 469 15.31 -4.51 4.23
CA LEU A 469 15.27 -5.16 2.92
C LEU A 469 16.14 -4.37 1.94
N VAL A 470 16.96 -5.09 1.17
CA VAL A 470 17.84 -4.51 0.15
C VAL A 470 17.44 -5.03 -1.23
N TYR A 471 17.33 -4.13 -2.20
CA TYR A 471 16.94 -4.45 -3.58
C TYR A 471 17.98 -3.94 -4.57
N ASP A 472 18.47 -4.85 -5.39
CA ASP A 472 19.31 -4.52 -6.53
C ASP A 472 18.41 -4.14 -7.71
N VAL A 473 18.28 -2.83 -7.93
CA VAL A 473 17.46 -2.27 -9.00
C VAL A 473 18.23 -1.19 -9.73
N ALA A 474 18.04 -1.10 -11.04
CA ALA A 474 18.61 -0.02 -11.82
C ALA A 474 18.05 1.32 -11.31
N ALA A 475 18.94 2.30 -11.07
CA ALA A 475 18.52 3.61 -10.61
C ALA A 475 17.57 4.26 -11.63
N PRO A 476 16.37 4.72 -11.20
CA PRO A 476 15.48 5.48 -12.06
C PRO A 476 16.13 6.78 -12.55
N GLN A 477 15.76 7.23 -13.74
CA GLN A 477 16.23 8.50 -14.30
C GLN A 477 15.07 9.46 -14.49
N ILE A 478 15.27 10.75 -14.18
CA ILE A 478 14.28 11.79 -14.43
C ILE A 478 14.69 12.57 -15.68
N ASN A 479 13.94 12.40 -16.76
CA ASN A 479 14.14 13.07 -18.03
C ASN A 479 12.93 13.95 -18.34
N ASN A 480 13.12 15.28 -18.37
CA ASN A 480 12.05 16.25 -18.63
C ASN A 480 10.79 16.05 -17.75
N GLY A 481 10.98 15.72 -16.47
CA GLY A 481 9.88 15.46 -15.52
C GLY A 481 9.19 14.11 -15.69
N GLN A 482 9.69 13.23 -16.55
CA GLN A 482 9.26 11.84 -16.66
C GLN A 482 10.29 10.91 -16.03
N VAL A 483 9.81 9.92 -15.27
CA VAL A 483 10.67 8.86 -14.74
C VAL A 483 10.86 7.77 -15.78
N VAL A 484 12.10 7.30 -15.92
CA VAL A 484 12.50 6.17 -16.78
C VAL A 484 12.99 5.05 -15.87
N ASN A 485 12.52 3.82 -16.15
CA ASN A 485 12.73 2.64 -15.31
C ASN A 485 12.28 2.83 -13.85
N PRO A 486 11.05 3.32 -13.60
CA PRO A 486 10.55 3.42 -12.23
C PRO A 486 10.45 2.05 -11.58
N PHE A 487 10.66 2.03 -10.27
CA PHE A 487 10.20 0.95 -9.40
C PHE A 487 9.17 1.50 -8.42
N ALA A 488 8.30 0.64 -7.92
CA ALA A 488 7.37 1.00 -6.87
C ALA A 488 7.02 -0.21 -6.01
N VAL A 489 6.51 0.06 -4.81
CA VAL A 489 5.82 -0.96 -4.02
C VAL A 489 4.48 -1.28 -4.68
N ASP A 490 4.13 -2.57 -4.79
CA ASP A 490 2.77 -2.94 -5.19
C ASP A 490 1.78 -2.41 -4.15
N SER A 491 0.61 -1.97 -4.61
CA SER A 491 -0.37 -1.29 -3.76
C SER A 491 -1.78 -1.43 -4.33
N PHE A 492 -2.79 -1.08 -3.54
CA PHE A 492 -4.14 -0.91 -4.07
C PHE A 492 -4.15 0.12 -5.24
N PRO A 493 -4.97 -0.09 -6.30
CA PRO A 493 -4.99 0.78 -7.48
C PRO A 493 -5.24 2.26 -7.18
N ASP A 494 -6.12 2.55 -6.24
CA ASP A 494 -6.49 3.90 -5.85
C ASP A 494 -5.39 4.62 -5.05
N GLN A 495 -4.31 3.93 -4.70
CA GLN A 495 -3.19 4.46 -3.93
C GLN A 495 -2.00 4.87 -4.80
N LEU A 496 -2.11 4.71 -6.13
CA LEU A 496 -1.18 5.24 -7.13
C LEU A 496 0.28 4.80 -6.93
N HIS A 497 0.49 3.65 -6.29
CA HIS A 497 1.82 3.11 -5.97
C HIS A 497 2.72 4.11 -5.22
N LYS A 498 2.12 4.98 -4.40
CA LYS A 498 2.88 5.99 -3.67
C LYS A 498 3.80 5.33 -2.63
N PRO A 499 5.04 5.78 -2.47
CA PRO A 499 6.01 5.20 -1.53
C PRO A 499 5.52 5.17 -0.07
N ILE A 500 4.61 6.08 0.31
CA ILE A 500 3.98 6.12 1.64
C ILE A 500 3.07 4.93 1.93
N THR A 501 2.70 4.12 0.92
CA THR A 501 1.85 2.94 1.13
C THR A 501 2.64 1.68 1.49
N ASP A 502 3.96 1.80 1.62
CA ASP A 502 4.79 0.72 2.13
C ASP A 502 4.35 0.31 3.54
N HIS A 503 4.39 -1.00 3.78
CA HIS A 503 3.93 -1.62 5.03
C HIS A 503 4.62 -2.95 5.23
N ASN A 504 4.51 -3.49 6.43
CA ASN A 504 5.07 -4.79 6.76
C ASN A 504 4.19 -5.45 7.83
N ASP A 505 4.10 -6.76 7.76
CA ASP A 505 3.20 -7.55 8.55
C ASP A 505 3.95 -8.70 9.23
N PHE A 506 3.59 -8.95 10.48
CA PHE A 506 4.23 -9.95 11.31
C PHE A 506 3.19 -10.78 12.06
N ILE A 507 3.38 -12.10 12.08
CA ILE A 507 2.61 -13.00 12.94
C ILE A 507 3.57 -13.87 13.74
N ASN A 508 3.57 -13.68 15.06
CA ASN A 508 4.46 -14.38 15.96
C ASN A 508 4.11 -15.86 16.08
N PHE A 509 5.03 -16.74 15.70
CA PHE A 509 4.97 -18.18 15.99
C PHE A 509 6.34 -18.72 16.41
N PHE A 510 7.13 -17.91 17.13
CA PHE A 510 8.21 -18.47 17.93
C PHE A 510 7.65 -19.50 18.91
N ASP A 511 8.30 -20.65 19.00
CA ASP A 511 8.02 -21.58 20.07
C ASP A 511 8.42 -20.97 21.42
N GLN A 512 7.86 -21.55 22.50
CA GLN A 512 8.05 -20.98 23.83
C GLN A 512 9.52 -20.90 24.26
N ASN A 513 10.35 -21.85 23.82
CA ASN A 513 11.76 -21.88 24.21
C ASN A 513 12.53 -20.76 23.51
N THR A 514 12.32 -20.61 22.20
CA THR A 514 12.95 -19.59 21.37
C THR A 514 12.51 -18.19 21.79
N MET A 515 11.22 -18.00 22.10
CA MET A 515 10.71 -16.73 22.61
C MET A 515 11.34 -16.36 23.97
N ASN A 516 11.51 -17.33 24.87
CA ASN A 516 12.18 -17.10 26.16
C ASN A 516 13.67 -16.80 25.98
N GLU A 517 14.34 -17.48 25.06
CA GLU A 517 15.74 -17.22 24.71
C GLU A 517 15.93 -15.81 24.15
N MET A 518 15.06 -15.39 23.22
CA MET A 518 15.05 -14.03 22.67
C MET A 518 14.93 -12.98 23.78
N VAL A 519 13.94 -13.11 24.66
CA VAL A 519 13.70 -12.16 25.77
C VAL A 519 14.90 -12.10 26.71
N ASN A 520 15.43 -13.26 27.11
CA ASN A 520 16.60 -13.32 27.99
C ASN A 520 17.82 -12.69 27.34
N CYS A 521 18.04 -12.94 26.05
CA CYS A 521 19.14 -12.34 25.31
C CYS A 521 19.04 -10.81 25.29
N ILE A 522 17.86 -10.29 24.91
CA ILE A 522 17.62 -8.85 24.78
C ILE A 522 17.76 -8.14 26.15
N ASN A 523 17.14 -8.68 27.19
CA ASN A 523 17.17 -8.08 28.54
C ASN A 523 18.54 -8.21 29.22
N SER A 524 19.34 -9.23 28.87
CA SER A 524 20.71 -9.37 29.40
C SER A 524 21.76 -8.56 28.64
N GLY A 525 21.36 -7.79 27.63
CA GLY A 525 22.28 -6.96 26.84
C GLY A 525 23.14 -7.73 25.85
N GLN A 526 22.74 -8.96 25.50
CA GLN A 526 23.47 -9.83 24.57
C GLN A 526 23.01 -9.62 23.13
N ASN A 527 23.86 -9.99 22.17
CA ASN A 527 23.51 -10.05 20.75
C ASN A 527 23.46 -11.52 20.34
N CYS A 528 22.26 -12.05 20.12
CA CYS A 528 22.03 -13.46 19.78
C CYS A 528 21.45 -13.62 18.37
N GLN A 529 21.43 -14.86 17.91
CA GLN A 529 20.92 -15.27 16.61
C GLN A 529 20.17 -16.60 16.72
#